data_AF-A0A6A6DG24-F1
#
_entry.id   AF-A0A6A6DG24-F1
#
_cell.length_a   1.000
_cell.length_b   1.000
_cell.length_c   1.000
_cell.angle_alpha   90.00
_cell.angle_beta   90.00
_cell.angle_gamma   90.00
#
_symmetry.space_group_name_H-M   'P 1'
#
loop_
_entity.id
_entity.type
_entity.pdbx_description
1 polymer ?
#
loop_
_entity_poly.entity_id
_entity_poly.type
_entity_poly.pdbx_seq_one_letter_code
_entity_poly.pdbx_strand_id
1 'polypeptide(L)' 'MEWLSRSPDLNLIGNYLLEKWNKLDLDDFRKYVESMPDRCRAVIAANGGHNKW' A
#
# COMPACT_ATOMS: atom_id res chain seq x y z
N MET A 1 -1.38 18.31 12.82
CA MET A 1 -2.59 17.57 13.24
C MET A 1 -3.82 18.48 13.45
N GLU A 2 -3.74 19.81 13.26
CA GLU A 2 -4.90 20.72 13.45
C GLU A 2 -5.90 20.74 12.26
N TRP A 3 -5.45 20.42 11.05
CA TRP A 3 -6.28 20.46 9.83
C TRP A 3 -7.43 19.45 9.78
N LEU A 4 -7.41 18.41 10.62
CA LEU A 4 -8.48 17.40 10.66
C LEU A 4 -9.73 17.92 11.37
N SER A 5 -9.61 18.83 12.35
CA SER A 5 -10.79 19.30 13.11
C SER A 5 -11.71 20.26 12.35
N ARG A 6 -11.28 20.76 11.18
CA ARG A 6 -12.00 21.79 10.40
C ARG A 6 -13.00 21.26 9.39
N SER A 7 -13.00 19.96 9.09
CA SER A 7 -13.95 19.35 8.14
C SER A 7 -14.43 17.99 8.66
N PRO A 8 -15.73 17.84 8.99
CA PRO A 8 -16.31 16.58 9.45
C PRO A 8 -16.07 15.40 8.50
N ASP A 9 -16.08 15.68 7.19
CA ASP A 9 -15.88 14.67 6.14
C ASP A 9 -14.45 14.11 6.12
N LEU A 10 -13.46 14.96 6.40
CA LEU A 10 -12.06 14.52 6.50
C LEU A 10 -11.81 13.66 7.76
N ASN A 11 -12.53 13.92 8.85
CA ASN A 11 -12.46 13.07 10.04
C ASN A 11 -13.06 11.68 9.76
N LEU A 12 -14.16 11.62 9.02
CA LEU A 12 -14.78 10.35 8.61
C LEU A 12 -13.82 9.52 7.74
N ILE A 13 -13.19 10.14 6.74
CA ILE A 13 -12.21 9.47 5.87
C ILE A 13 -10.99 9.03 6.68
N GLY A 14 -10.46 9.90 7.55
CA GLY A 14 -9.30 9.57 8.40
C GLY A 14 -9.57 8.38 9.32
N ASN A 15 -10.72 8.38 10.00
CA ASN A 15 -11.14 7.28 10.87
C ASN A 15 -11.33 5.97 10.09
N TYR A 16 -11.94 6.05 8.90
CA TYR A 16 -12.12 4.89 8.04
C TYR A 16 -10.77 4.30 7.56
N LEU A 17 -9.83 5.16 7.14
CA LEU A 17 -8.49 4.72 6.75
C LEU A 17 -7.75 4.07 7.91
N LEU A 18 -7.85 4.65 9.12
CA LEU A 18 -7.23 4.08 10.31
C LEU A 18 -7.85 2.73 10.67
N GLU A 19 -9.17 2.60 10.59
CA GLU A 19 -9.88 1.33 10.80
C GLU A 19 -9.42 0.26 9.81
N LYS A 20 -9.27 0.60 8.53
CA LYS A 20 -8.78 -0.34 7.51
C LYS A 20 -7.31 -0.69 7.71
N TRP A 21 -6.48 0.29 8.04
CA TRP A 21 -5.06 0.08 8.33
C TRP A 21 -4.87 -0.90 9.51
N ASN A 22 -5.61 -0.70 10.59
CA ASN A 22 -5.53 -1.55 11.79
C ASN A 22 -6.06 -2.98 11.59
N LYS A 23 -6.74 -3.26 10.47
CA LYS A 23 -7.21 -4.60 10.10
C LYS A 23 -6.22 -5.38 9.25
N LEU A 24 -5.16 -4.75 8.75
CA LEU A 24 -4.13 -5.43 7.98
C LEU A 24 -3.26 -6.26 8.91
N ASP A 25 -3.05 -7.53 8.56
CA ASP A 25 -2.13 -8.43 9.23
C ASP A 25 -0.80 -8.51 8.48
N LEU A 26 0.28 -8.95 9.15
CA LEU A 26 1.58 -9.18 8.53
C LEU A 26 1.49 -10.12 7.32
N ASP A 27 0.55 -11.07 7.37
CA ASP A 27 0.31 -12.01 6.28
C ASP A 27 -0.26 -11.33 5.01
N ASP A 28 -0.95 -10.19 5.13
CA ASP A 28 -1.40 -9.40 3.97
C ASP A 28 -0.21 -8.84 3.17
N PHE A 29 0.93 -8.63 3.85
CA PHE A 29 2.14 -8.10 3.25
C PHE A 29 3.09 -9.19 2.71
N ARG A 30 2.98 -10.42 3.24
CA ARG A 30 3.87 -11.54 2.90
C ARG A 30 3.98 -11.74 1.39
N LYS A 31 2.84 -11.76 0.68
CA LYS A 31 2.81 -11.91 -0.80
C LYS A 31 3.64 -10.87 -1.54
N TYR A 32 3.72 -9.63 -1.04
CA TYR A 32 4.48 -8.57 -1.67
C TYR A 32 5.98 -8.76 -1.47
N VAL A 33 6.39 -9.10 -0.24
CA VAL A 33 7.80 -9.36 0.10
C VAL A 33 8.32 -10.59 -0.64
N GLU A 34 7.57 -11.69 -0.60
CA GLU A 34 7.95 -12.95 -1.26
C GLU A 34 7.99 -12.82 -2.78
N SER A 35 7.14 -11.97 -3.37
CA SER A 35 7.17 -11.73 -4.82
C SER A 35 8.34 -10.86 -5.28
N MET A 36 9.08 -10.20 -4.38
CA MET A 36 10.10 -9.21 -4.74
C MET A 36 11.18 -9.74 -5.70
N PRO A 37 11.75 -10.95 -5.50
CA PRO A 37 12.73 -11.50 -6.44
C PRO A 37 12.17 -11.67 -7.85
N ASP A 38 10.90 -12.09 -7.97
CA ASP A 38 10.24 -12.24 -9.27
C ASP A 38 10.03 -10.89 -9.95
N ARG A 39 9.73 -9.83 -9.18
CA ARG A 39 9.62 -8.46 -9.72
C ARG A 39 10.96 -7.96 -10.26
N CYS A 40 12.05 -8.16 -9.51
CA CYS A 40 13.39 -7.82 -9.97
C CYS A 40 13.74 -8.55 -11.26
N ARG A 41 13.44 -9.86 -11.35
CA ARG A 41 13.65 -10.64 -12.58
C ARG A 41 12.82 -10.09 -13.75
N ALA A 42 11.59 -9.66 -13.51
CA ALA A 42 10.75 -9.06 -14.54
C ALA A 42 11.33 -7.73 -15.06
N VAL A 43 11.85 -6.88 -14.18
CA VAL A 43 12.52 -5.62 -14.57
C VAL A 43 13.78 -5.90 -15.39
N ILE A 44 14.59 -6.88 -15.00
CA ILE A 44 15.79 -7.28 -15.75
C ILE A 44 15.39 -7.79 -17.14
N ALA A 45 14.38 -8.67 -17.23
CA ALA A 45 13.88 -9.18 -18.49
C ALA A 45 13.29 -8.09 -19.40
N ALA A 46 12.72 -7.04 -18.80
CA ALA A 46 12.22 -5.86 -19.51
C ALA A 46 13.31 -4.83 -19.84
N ASN A 47 14.59 -5.11 -19.55
CA ASN A 47 15.71 -4.17 -19.70
C ASN A 47 15.43 -2.81 -19.00
N GLY A 48 14.85 -2.87 -17.80
CA GLY A 48 14.43 -1.68 -17.03
C GLY A 48 13.08 -1.08 -17.43
N GLY A 49 12.39 -1.64 -18.43
CA GLY A 49 11.08 -1.18 -18.88
C GLY A 49 9.90 -1.57 -17.97
N HIS A 50 8.72 -1.04 -18.31
CA HIS A 50 7.46 -1.38 -17.65
C HIS A 50 7.19 -2.89 -17.73
N ASN A 51 6.70 -3.46 -16.62
CA ASN A 51 6.32 -4.87 -16.54
C ASN A 51 4.94 -5.02 -15.87
N LYS A 52 4.48 -6.25 -15.65
CA LYS A 52 3.12 -6.52 -15.13
C LYS A 52 2.91 -6.10 -13.67
N TRP A 53 3.99 -5.90 -12.91
CA TRP A 53 3.96 -5.44 -11.53
C TRP A 53 4.23 -3.94 -11.47
#